data_AF-A0A3M1XSR0-F1
#
_entry.id   AF-A0A3M1XSR0-F1
#
_cell.length_a   1.000
_cell.length_b   1.000
_cell.length_c   1.000
_cell.angle_alpha   90.00
_cell.angle_beta   90.00
_cell.angle_gamma   90.00
#
_symmetry.space_group_name_H-M   'P 1'
#
loop_
_entity.id
_entity.type
_entity.pdbx_description
1 polymer ?
#
loop_
_entity_poly.entity_id
_entity_poly.type
_entity_poly.pdbx_seq_one_letter_code
_entity_poly.pdbx_strand_id
1 'polypeptide(L)' 'MGVLESLNSENVRLPSPPAVAVKILDAVKKDRQDFKELGRIISSDPALTAKVLSFANSSFFGLPSKVDSLEKAIGIIGT' A
#
# COMPACT_ATOMS: atom_id res chain seq x y z
N MET A 1 9.48 6.58 -30.33
CA MET A 1 8.24 7.07 -29.68
C MET A 1 7.17 6.02 -29.90
N GLY A 2 6.49 5.54 -28.86
CA GLY A 2 5.33 4.66 -29.09
C GLY A 2 4.91 3.72 -27.96
N VAL A 3 5.72 3.53 -26.90
CA VAL A 3 5.31 2.67 -25.77
C VAL A 3 4.13 3.24 -24.96
N LEU A 4 3.88 4.56 -25.09
CA LEU A 4 2.74 5.24 -24.46
C LEU A 4 1.43 5.07 -25.23
N GLU A 5 1.49 4.68 -26.51
CA GLU A 5 0.29 4.57 -27.36
C GLU A 5 -0.40 3.20 -27.22
N SER A 6 0.33 2.16 -26.79
CA SER A 6 -0.21 0.82 -26.55
C SER A 6 -1.07 0.69 -25.29
N LEU A 7 -1.21 1.76 -24.50
CA LEU A 7 -2.12 1.79 -23.34
C LEU A 7 -3.54 2.25 -23.73
N ASN A 8 -3.77 2.69 -24.97
CA ASN A 8 -5.02 3.38 -25.37
C ASN A 8 -5.96 2.55 -26.26
N SER A 9 -5.76 1.24 -26.38
CA SER A 9 -6.64 0.41 -27.22
C SER A 9 -6.88 -0.93 -26.56
N GLU A 10 -7.81 -0.94 -25.61
CA GLU A 10 -8.86 -1.94 -25.41
C GLU A 10 -9.58 -1.59 -24.11
N ASN A 11 -10.85 -1.96 -24.00
CA ASN A 11 -11.79 -1.58 -22.96
C ASN A 11 -11.42 -2.16 -21.58
N VAL A 12 -10.24 -1.82 -21.03
CA VAL A 12 -9.93 -2.09 -19.63
C VAL A 12 -10.75 -1.08 -18.83
N ARG A 13 -11.99 -1.45 -18.53
CA ARG A 13 -12.71 -0.88 -17.40
C ARG A 13 -11.90 -1.22 -16.17
N LEU A 14 -10.88 -0.40 -15.89
CA LEU A 14 -10.22 -0.41 -14.60
C LEU A 14 -11.36 -0.17 -13.60
N PRO A 15 -11.71 -1.16 -12.76
CA PRO A 15 -12.70 -0.91 -11.72
C PRO A 15 -12.21 0.32 -10.97
N SER A 16 -13.14 1.24 -10.66
CA SER A 16 -12.79 2.41 -9.87
C SER A 16 -11.98 1.93 -8.67
N PRO A 17 -10.75 2.44 -8.47
CA PRO A 17 -9.91 1.96 -7.40
C PRO A 17 -10.69 2.03 -6.08
N PRO A 18 -10.59 1.02 -5.22
CA PRO A 18 -11.25 1.05 -3.93
C PRO A 18 -10.96 2.38 -3.24
N ALA A 19 -11.95 2.97 -2.56
CA ALA A 19 -11.79 4.28 -1.93
C ALA A 19 -10.55 4.33 -0.99
N VAL A 20 -10.19 3.19 -0.39
CA VAL A 20 -8.98 3.02 0.42
C VAL A 20 -7.70 3.19 -0.40
N ALA A 21 -7.63 2.63 -1.62
CA ALA A 21 -6.47 2.77 -2.50
C ALA A 21 -6.25 4.22 -2.94
N VAL A 22 -7.32 4.97 -3.23
CA VAL A 22 -7.24 6.41 -3.54
C VAL A 22 -6.69 7.19 -2.35
N LYS A 23 -7.23 6.94 -1.15
CA LYS A 23 -6.75 7.59 0.09
C LYS A 23 -5.28 7.28 0.37
N ILE A 24 -4.84 6.04 0.14
CA ILE A 24 -3.43 5.65 0.28
C ILE A 24 -2.56 6.44 -0.70
N LEU A 25 -2.96 6.49 -1.98
CA LEU A 25 -2.21 7.21 -3.00
C LEU A 25 -2.10 8.70 -2.67
N ASP A 26 -3.18 9.31 -2.20
CA ASP A 26 -3.19 10.72 -1.78
C ASP A 26 -2.35 10.96 -0.53
N ALA A 27 -2.31 10.01 0.41
CA ALA A 27 -1.49 10.10 1.61
C ALA A 27 0.01 10.00 1.28
N VAL A 28 0.40 9.13 0.35
CA VAL A 28 1.80 8.94 -0.07
C VAL A 28 2.33 10.13 -0.87
N LYS A 29 1.47 10.85 -1.60
CA LYS A 29 1.84 12.02 -2.41
C LYS A 29 2.13 13.29 -1.60
N LYS A 30 1.82 13.32 -0.30
CA LYS A 30 2.07 14.50 0.54
C LYS A 30 3.55 14.56 0.90
N ASP A 31 4.19 15.73 0.75
CA ASP A 31 5.62 15.98 1.05
C ASP A 31 6.03 15.64 2.49
N ARG A 32 5.06 15.50 3.41
CA ARG A 32 5.27 14.87 4.71
C ARG A 32 4.66 13.48 4.67
N GLN A 33 5.50 12.46 4.56
CA GLN A 33 5.12 11.07 4.78
C GLN A 33 4.61 10.89 6.21
N ASP A 34 3.32 11.12 6.42
CA ASP A 34 2.68 10.84 7.70
C ASP A 34 2.28 9.37 7.74
N PHE A 35 3.22 8.52 8.17
CA PHE A 35 2.99 7.10 8.38
C PHE A 35 1.81 6.82 9.34
N LYS A 36 1.44 7.78 10.21
CA LYS A 36 0.24 7.64 11.05
C LYS A 36 -1.05 7.79 10.26
N GLU A 37 -1.07 8.66 9.26
CA GLU A 37 -2.24 8.80 8.37
C GLU A 37 -2.39 7.55 7.50
N LEU A 38 -1.28 7.04 6.95
CA LEU A 38 -1.29 5.79 6.20
C LEU A 38 -1.74 4.61 7.06
N GLY A 39 -1.25 4.53 8.31
CA GLY A 39 -1.72 3.56 9.29
C GLY A 39 -3.23 3.66 9.53
N ARG A 40 -3.78 4.86 9.73
CA ARG A 40 -5.23 5.07 9.90
C ARG A 40 -6.03 4.62 8.69
N ILE A 41 -5.57 4.91 7.47
CA ILE A 41 -6.25 4.51 6.24
C ILE A 41 -6.23 2.99 6.09
N ILE A 42 -5.08 2.34 6.30
CA ILE A 42 -4.96 0.88 6.18
C ILE A 42 -5.77 0.16 7.27
N SER A 43 -5.74 0.67 8.50
CA SER A 43 -6.51 0.12 9.64
C SER A 43 -8.01 0.10 9.40
N SER A 44 -8.53 0.95 8.52
CA SER A 44 -9.96 0.99 8.18
C SER A 44 -10.43 -0.23 7.37
N ASP A 45 -9.50 -1.03 6.84
CA ASP A 45 -9.77 -2.26 6.11
C ASP A 45 -9.00 -3.44 6.78
N PRO A 46 -9.72 -4.34 7.48
CA PRO A 46 -9.10 -5.51 8.13
C PRO A 46 -8.38 -6.45 7.16
N ALA A 47 -8.90 -6.62 5.94
CA ALA A 47 -8.28 -7.50 4.94
C ALA A 47 -6.98 -6.89 4.42
N LEU A 48 -6.94 -5.57 4.23
CA LEU A 48 -5.73 -4.86 3.85
C LEU A 48 -4.70 -4.88 4.98
N THR A 49 -5.14 -4.66 6.22
CA THR A 49 -4.29 -4.72 7.43
C THR A 49 -3.62 -6.09 7.54
N ALA A 50 -4.37 -7.18 7.39
CA ALA A 50 -3.83 -8.53 7.42
C ALA A 50 -2.80 -8.77 6.30
N LYS A 51 -3.05 -8.27 5.08
CA LYS A 51 -2.11 -8.36 3.96
C LYS A 51 -0.80 -7.62 4.25
N VAL A 52 -0.89 -6.40 4.78
CA VAL A 52 0.29 -5.60 5.13
C VAL A 52 1.13 -6.28 6.21
N LEU A 53 0.50 -6.78 7.28
CA LEU A 53 1.18 -7.55 8.32
C LEU A 53 1.81 -8.84 7.78
N SER A 54 1.10 -9.58 6.93
CA SER A 54 1.63 -10.81 6.31
C SER A 54 2.82 -10.51 5.40
N PHE A 55 2.78 -9.39 4.68
CA PHE A 55 3.87 -8.99 3.79
C PHE A 55 5.10 -8.57 4.58
N ALA A 56 4.94 -7.76 5.64
CA ALA A 56 6.03 -7.38 6.53
C ALA A 56 6.68 -8.60 7.23
N ASN A 57 5.90 -9.65 7.50
CA ASN A 57 6.39 -10.92 8.07
C ASN A 57 6.92 -11.92 7.03
N SER A 58 6.96 -11.55 5.75
CA SER A 58 7.47 -12.44 4.72
C SER A 58 8.98 -12.62 4.85
N SER A 59 9.48 -13.75 4.31
CA SER A 59 10.91 -14.04 4.28
C SER A 59 11.74 -12.98 3.55
N PHE A 60 11.11 -12.13 2.73
CA PHE A 60 11.74 -11.02 2.04
C PHE A 60 12.49 -10.07 2.99
N PHE A 61 11.93 -9.80 4.17
CA PHE A 61 12.51 -8.86 5.14
C PHE A 61 13.44 -9.53 6.16
N GLY A 62 13.50 -10.88 6.20
CA GLY A 62 14.45 -11.62 7.05
C GLY A 62 14.40 -11.28 8.55
N LEU A 63 13.23 -10.88 9.07
CA LEU A 63 13.13 -10.30 10.41
C LEU A 63 13.35 -11.34 11.51
N PRO A 64 14.06 -10.99 12.60
CA PRO A 64 14.34 -11.90 13.72
C PRO A 64 13.11 -12.18 14.59
N SER A 65 12.03 -11.42 14.40
CA SER A 65 10.80 -11.50 15.21
C SER A 65 9.58 -11.13 14.37
N LYS A 66 8.43 -11.71 14.71
CA LYS A 66 7.16 -11.39 14.07
C LYS A 66 6.77 -9.91 14.29
N VAL A 67 6.20 -9.30 13.26
CA VAL A 67 5.58 -7.98 13.28
C VAL A 67 4.09 -8.13 13.59
N ASP A 68 3.63 -7.45 14.63
CA ASP A 68 2.26 -7.50 15.16
C ASP A 68 1.56 -6.15 15.18
N SER A 69 2.27 -5.05 14.91
CA SER A 69 1.68 -3.71 14.78
C SER A 69 1.78 -3.18 13.36
N LEU A 70 0.75 -2.43 12.96
CA LEU A 70 0.67 -1.85 11.63
C LEU A 70 1.71 -0.74 11.45
N GLU A 71 1.99 0.04 12.49
CA GLU A 71 3.02 1.08 12.46
C GLU A 71 4.40 0.49 12.19
N LYS A 72 4.73 -0.63 12.85
CA LYS A 72 6.00 -1.33 12.64
C LYS A 72 6.06 -1.95 11.24
N ALA A 73 4.95 -2.53 10.76
CA ALA A 73 4.86 -3.09 9.41
C ALA A 73 5.07 -2.01 8.34
N ILE A 74 4.41 -0.86 8.47
CA ILE A 74 4.56 0.27 7.55
C ILE A 74 6.00 0.81 7.58
N GLY A 75 6.60 0.93 8.76
CA GLY A 75 7.99 1.35 8.90
C GLY A 75 8.98 0.42 8.20
N ILE A 76 8.77 -0.90 8.29
CA ILE A 76 9.63 -1.91 7.63
C ILE A 76 9.43 -1.92 6.11
N ILE A 77 8.21 -1.71 5.63
CA ILE A 77 7.91 -1.68 4.19
C ILE A 77 8.40 -0.37 3.55
N GLY A 78 8.41 0.72 4.32
CA GLY A 78 8.76 2.06 3.86
C GLY A 78 10.24 2.44 3.94
N THR A 79 11.13 1.55 4.38
CA THR A 79 12.59 1.68 4.26
C THR A 79 13.08 1.16 2.91
#